data_AF-A0A2N1UNM6-F1
#
_entry.id   AF-A0A2N1UNM6-F1
#
_cell.length_a   1.000
_cell.length_b   1.000
_cell.length_c   1.000
_cell.angle_alpha   90.00
_cell.angle_beta   90.00
_cell.angle_gamma   90.00
#
_symmetry.space_group_name_H-M   'P 1'
#
loop_
_entity.id
_entity.type
_entity.pdbx_description
1 polymer ?
#
loop_
_entity_poly.entity_id
_entity_poly.type
_entity_poly.pdbx_seq_one_letter_code
_entity_poly.pdbx_strand_id
1 'polypeptide(L)'
;MSQALENLKQIIIQTNVSEEDKNDILVFLPIFPKEVIETLTEYFLKEPKLIIEFNKNFKSKLKVLTGMNDDEFDKAIRKEEPEEFLEESETEEENLEEDEEE
;
A
#
# COMPACT_ATOMS: atom_id res chain seq x y z
N MET A 1 11.28 14.96 15.71
CA MET A 1 10.17 14.18 15.14
C MET A 1 9.04 15.15 14.82
N SER A 2 8.33 14.98 13.70
CA SER A 2 7.24 15.88 13.28
C SER A 2 6.06 15.82 14.25
N GLN A 3 5.43 16.95 14.57
CA GLN A 3 4.20 17.02 15.38
C GLN A 3 3.10 16.11 14.84
N ALA A 4 3.03 15.96 13.51
CA ALA A 4 2.07 15.08 12.84
C ALA A 4 2.24 13.61 13.23
N LEU A 5 3.48 13.13 13.37
CA LEU A 5 3.75 11.74 13.78
C LEU A 5 3.28 11.51 15.22
N GLU A 6 3.49 12.46 16.12
CA GLU A 6 3.06 12.34 17.51
C GLU A 6 1.53 12.32 17.62
N ASN A 7 0.86 13.20 16.86
CA ASN A 7 -0.61 13.22 16.78
C ASN A 7 -1.16 11.89 16.26
N LEU A 8 -0.58 11.35 15.17
CA LEU A 8 -0.99 10.06 14.60
C LEU A 8 -0.85 8.91 15.60
N LYS A 9 0.26 8.86 16.35
CA LYS A 9 0.46 7.86 17.40
C LYS A 9 -0.62 7.92 18.46
N GLN A 10 -0.96 9.13 18.93
CA GLN A 10 -2.00 9.31 19.96
C GLN A 10 -3.36 8.82 19.48
N ILE A 11 -3.72 9.11 18.22
CA ILE A 11 -4.98 8.62 17.62
C ILE A 11 -5.03 7.10 17.66
N ILE A 12 -3.96 6.43 17.21
CA ILE A 12 -3.88 4.96 17.17
C ILE A 12 -3.96 4.36 18.59
N ILE A 13 -3.27 4.94 19.57
CA ILE A 13 -3.28 4.48 20.97
C ILE A 13 -4.70 4.55 21.57
N GLN A 14 -5.45 5.61 21.24
CA GLN A 14 -6.82 5.85 21.72
C GLN A 14 -7.87 4.99 20.99
N THR A 15 -7.49 4.32 19.91
CA THR A 15 -8.42 3.50 19.14
C THR A 15 -8.69 2.16 19.84
N ASN A 16 -9.92 1.66 19.74
CA ASN A 16 -10.32 0.37 20.31
C ASN A 16 -9.92 -0.81 19.39
N VAL A 17 -8.63 -0.89 19.06
CA VAL A 17 -8.03 -2.02 18.32
C VAL A 17 -7.14 -2.83 19.25
N SER A 18 -6.77 -4.06 18.84
CA SER A 18 -5.92 -4.92 19.66
C SER A 18 -4.54 -4.28 19.89
N GLU A 19 -3.90 -4.55 21.03
CA GLU A 19 -2.56 -4.03 21.31
C GLU A 19 -1.51 -4.52 20.29
N GLU A 20 -1.71 -5.73 19.75
CA GLU A 20 -0.90 -6.25 18.65
C GLU A 20 -1.04 -5.37 17.39
N ASP A 21 -2.27 -5.06 16.98
CA ASP A 21 -2.53 -4.20 15.83
C ASP A 21 -2.00 -2.77 16.03
N LYS A 22 -2.10 -2.21 17.24
CA LYS A 22 -1.50 -0.91 17.55
C LYS A 22 0.00 -0.95 17.34
N ASN A 23 0.68 -1.95 17.92
CA ASN A 23 2.12 -2.09 17.83
C ASN A 23 2.58 -2.26 16.38
N ASP A 24 1.89 -3.09 15.60
CA ASP A 24 2.20 -3.30 14.19
C ASP A 24 2.20 -1.98 13.43
N ILE A 25 1.12 -1.21 13.50
CA ILE A 25 1.02 0.08 12.80
C ILE A 25 2.11 1.05 13.27
N LEU A 26 2.29 1.17 14.59
CA LEU A 26 3.20 2.14 15.20
C LEU A 26 4.66 1.90 14.81
N VAL A 27 5.07 0.65 14.58
CA VAL A 27 6.43 0.31 14.13
C VAL A 27 6.72 0.84 12.72
N PHE A 28 5.73 0.87 11.84
CA PHE A 28 5.92 1.30 10.45
C PHE A 28 5.74 2.81 10.23
N LEU A 29 5.05 3.52 11.11
CA LEU A 29 4.81 4.96 10.95
C LEU A 29 6.07 5.80 10.67
N PRO A 30 7.24 5.56 11.32
CA PRO A 30 8.43 6.37 11.08
C PRO A 30 9.01 6.26 9.67
N ILE A 31 8.61 5.25 8.89
CA ILE A 31 9.11 4.99 7.54
C ILE A 31 8.34 5.83 6.51
N PHE A 32 7.12 6.28 6.84
CA PHE A 32 6.31 7.03 5.90
C PHE A 32 6.82 8.47 5.69
N PRO A 33 6.72 8.99 4.45
CA PRO A 33 6.93 10.41 4.18
C PRO A 33 6.02 11.29 5.03
N LYS A 34 6.47 12.51 5.30
CA LYS A 34 5.76 13.44 6.18
C LYS A 34 4.33 13.71 5.69
N GLU A 35 4.17 13.87 4.37
CA GLU A 35 2.92 14.16 3.69
C GLU A 35 1.91 13.02 3.90
N VAL A 36 2.40 11.78 3.88
CA VAL A 36 1.59 10.58 4.14
C VAL A 36 1.13 10.56 5.59
N ILE A 37 2.02 10.89 6.55
CA ILE A 37 1.66 10.96 7.97
C ILE A 37 0.59 12.03 8.23
N GLU A 38 0.74 13.21 7.64
CA GLU A 38 -0.26 14.28 7.75
C GLU A 38 -1.61 13.83 7.19
N THR A 39 -1.61 13.21 6.01
CA THR A 39 -2.81 12.67 5.36
C THR A 39 -3.49 11.59 6.21
N LEU A 40 -2.73 10.62 6.74
CA LEU A 40 -3.24 9.57 7.62
C LEU A 40 -3.83 10.14 8.90
N THR A 41 -3.20 11.18 9.46
CA THR A 41 -3.70 11.88 10.66
C THR A 41 -5.08 12.48 10.40
N GLU A 42 -5.27 13.15 9.27
CA GLU A 42 -6.57 13.72 8.91
C GLU A 42 -7.64 12.65 8.69
N TYR A 43 -7.32 11.57 7.98
CA TYR A 43 -8.29 10.49 7.73
C TYR A 43 -8.68 9.76 9.00
N PHE A 44 -7.72 9.42 9.86
CA PHE A 44 -7.99 8.67 11.09
C PHE A 44 -8.70 9.50 12.15
N LEU A 45 -8.54 10.83 12.15
CA LEU A 45 -9.35 11.73 12.97
C LEU A 45 -10.82 11.74 12.54
N LYS A 46 -11.06 11.77 11.22
CA LYS A 46 -12.43 11.80 10.66
C LYS A 46 -13.11 10.45 10.83
N GLU A 47 -12.38 9.36 10.60
CA GLU A 47 -12.93 8.01 10.64
C GLU A 47 -11.94 7.02 11.28
N PRO A 48 -11.96 6.85 12.61
CA PRO A 48 -11.05 5.96 13.32
C PRO A 48 -11.15 4.48 12.91
N LYS A 49 -12.28 4.06 12.31
CA LYS A 49 -12.45 2.69 11.79
C LYS A 49 -11.49 2.35 10.65
N LEU A 50 -11.03 3.36 9.90
CA LEU A 50 -10.07 3.19 8.81
C LEU A 50 -8.72 2.65 9.31
N ILE A 51 -8.38 2.82 10.59
CA ILE A 51 -7.15 2.29 11.18
C ILE A 51 -7.11 0.75 11.09
N ILE A 52 -8.26 0.10 11.31
CA ILE A 52 -8.37 -1.36 11.22
C ILE A 52 -8.20 -1.83 9.79
N GLU A 53 -8.88 -1.16 8.86
CA GLU A 53 -8.84 -1.49 7.44
C GLU A 53 -7.45 -1.25 6.85
N PHE A 54 -6.83 -0.12 7.19
CA PHE A 54 -5.45 0.20 6.86
C PHE A 54 -4.50 -0.89 7.34
N ASN A 55 -4.58 -1.30 8.61
CA ASN A 55 -3.68 -2.33 9.14
C ASN A 55 -3.89 -3.67 8.46
N LYS A 56 -5.14 -4.05 8.18
CA LYS A 56 -5.46 -5.30 7.48
C LYS A 56 -4.89 -5.30 6.05
N ASN A 57 -5.09 -4.21 5.31
CA ASN A 57 -4.56 -4.06 3.96
C ASN A 57 -3.03 -4.01 3.96
N PHE A 58 -2.44 -3.28 4.90
CA PHE A 58 -0.99 -3.19 5.06
C PHE A 58 -0.38 -4.56 5.36
N LYS A 59 -0.92 -5.32 6.33
CA LYS A 59 -0.49 -6.69 6.63
C LYS A 59 -0.64 -7.62 5.43
N SER A 60 -1.75 -7.52 4.69
CA SER A 60 -1.97 -8.31 3.48
C SER A 60 -0.89 -8.05 2.44
N LYS A 61 -0.61 -6.77 2.15
CA LYS A 61 0.43 -6.37 1.18
C LYS A 61 1.84 -6.73 1.67
N LEU A 62 2.13 -6.52 2.96
CA LEU A 62 3.40 -6.90 3.56
C LEU A 62 3.64 -8.41 3.49
N LYS A 63 2.61 -9.23 3.73
CA LYS A 63 2.71 -10.68 3.64
C LYS A 63 3.05 -11.13 2.22
N VAL A 64 2.40 -10.54 1.22
CA VAL A 64 2.70 -10.81 -0.19
C VAL A 64 4.14 -10.39 -0.54
N LEU A 65 4.58 -9.21 -0.08
CA LEU A 65 5.95 -8.71 -0.34
C LEU A 65 7.04 -9.49 0.40
N THR A 66 6.75 -10.06 1.57
CA THR A 66 7.74 -10.74 2.42
C THR A 66 7.78 -12.25 2.25
N GLY A 67 6.82 -12.87 1.53
CA GLY A 67 6.89 -14.31 1.32
C GLY A 67 5.83 -14.96 0.43
N MET A 68 6.33 -15.55 -0.66
CA MET A 68 6.11 -16.95 -1.06
C MET A 68 5.04 -17.33 -2.09
N ASN A 69 4.39 -16.42 -2.81
CA ASN A 69 3.63 -16.76 -4.03
C ASN A 69 3.30 -15.52 -4.87
N ASP A 70 3.94 -15.38 -6.04
CA ASP A 70 3.67 -14.31 -7.02
C ASP A 70 2.18 -14.27 -7.43
N ASP A 71 1.50 -15.43 -7.45
CA ASP A 71 0.07 -15.56 -7.76
C ASP A 71 -0.86 -14.82 -6.77
N GLU A 72 -0.45 -14.62 -5.50
CA GLU A 72 -1.25 -13.85 -4.52
C GLU A 72 -1.09 -12.33 -4.70
N PHE A 73 0.04 -11.88 -5.26
CA PHE A 73 0.26 -10.48 -5.58
C PHE A 73 -0.64 -10.02 -6.73
N ASP A 74 -0.67 -10.79 -7.82
CA ASP A 74 -1.54 -10.51 -8.97
C ASP A 74 -3.01 -10.49 -8.56
N LYS A 75 -3.44 -11.41 -7.67
CA LYS A 75 -4.81 -11.39 -7.13
C LYS A 75 -5.10 -10.22 -6.21
N ALA A 76 -4.12 -9.75 -5.44
CA ALA A 76 -4.29 -8.63 -4.53
C ALA A 76 -4.36 -7.29 -5.29
N ILE A 77 -3.54 -7.12 -6.33
CA ILE A 77 -3.53 -5.91 -7.17
C ILE A 77 -4.74 -5.86 -8.11
N ARG A 78 -5.08 -6.95 -8.79
CA ARG A 78 -6.26 -7.01 -9.69
C ARG A 78 -7.60 -6.78 -8.99
N LYS A 79 -7.65 -6.93 -7.66
CA LYS A 79 -8.86 -6.65 -6.87
C LYS A 79 -8.99 -5.17 -6.49
N GLU A 80 -7.90 -4.42 -6.55
CA GLU A 80 -7.85 -2.97 -6.30
C GLU A 80 -7.84 -2.15 -7.59
N GLU A 81 -7.48 -2.74 -8.73
CA GLU A 81 -7.61 -2.08 -10.04
C GLU A 81 -9.10 -1.97 -10.45
N PRO A 82 -9.62 -0.75 -10.71
CA PRO A 82 -10.75 -0.63 -11.62
C PRO A 82 -10.29 -1.17 -12.99
N GLU A 83 -11.14 -1.95 -13.67
CA GLU A 83 -10.86 -2.70 -14.91
C GLU A 83 -10.30 -1.88 -16.12
N GLU A 84 -9.86 -0.63 -15.93
CA GLU A 84 -9.43 0.30 -16.98
C GLU A 84 -7.91 0.40 -17.22
N PHE A 85 -7.05 -0.28 -16.44
CA PHE A 85 -5.58 -0.13 -16.59
C PHE A 85 -4.84 -1.26 -17.33
N LEU A 86 -5.55 -2.26 -17.85
CA LEU A 86 -4.97 -3.39 -18.60
C LEU A 86 -5.29 -3.35 -20.12
N GLU A 87 -5.48 -2.17 -20.71
CA GLU A 87 -5.35 -1.97 -22.16
C GLU A 87 -4.14 -1.08 -22.42
N GLU A 88 -2.98 -1.72 -22.70
CA GLU A 88 -1.84 -1.22 -23.49
C GLU A 88 -0.50 -1.79 -22.97
N SER A 89 -0.31 -3.11 -23.07
CA SER A 89 1.04 -3.68 -23.09
C SER A 89 1.09 -5.05 -23.78
N GLU A 90 0.47 -5.16 -24.96
CA GLU A 90 0.68 -6.29 -25.88
C GLU A 90 0.56 -5.84 -27.33
N THR A 91 1.53 -5.10 -27.87
CA THR A 91 2.01 -5.23 -29.27
C THR A 91 3.13 -4.23 -29.53
N GLU A 92 4.38 -4.71 -29.65
CA GLU A 92 5.43 -4.20 -30.56
C GLU A 92 6.78 -4.91 -30.26
N GLU A 93 6.85 -6.22 -30.51
CA GLU A 93 8.12 -6.90 -30.79
C GLU A 93 7.89 -7.90 -31.93
N GLU A 94 7.65 -7.39 -33.14
CA GLU A 94 7.86 -8.17 -34.35
C GLU A 94 8.07 -7.22 -35.54
N ASN A 95 9.31 -7.20 -36.05
CA ASN A 95 9.81 -6.71 -37.36
C ASN A 95 11.00 -5.75 -37.27
N LEU A 96 12.17 -6.31 -37.03
CA LEU A 96 13.43 -5.79 -37.59
C LEU A 96 14.30 -6.99 -37.97
N GLU A 97 14.26 -7.38 -39.25
CA GLU A 97 15.42 -7.88 -40.04
C GLU A 97 14.94 -8.47 -41.38
N GLU A 98 14.54 -7.62 -42.32
CA GLU A 98 14.74 -7.86 -43.76
C GLU A 98 15.06 -6.49 -44.39
N ASP A 99 16.34 -6.29 -44.75
CA ASP A 99 16.81 -5.59 -45.96
C ASP A 99 18.36 -5.62 -45.94
N GLU A 100 18.94 -6.47 -46.79
CA GLU A 100 19.59 -6.08 -48.06
C GLU A 100 21.03 -5.55 -47.86
N GLU A 101 22.02 -6.44 -48.06
CA GLU A 101 23.35 -6.03 -48.55
C GLU A 101 23.63 -6.73 -49.89
N GLU A 102 24.11 -5.91 -50.83
CA GLU A 102 24.41 -6.14 -52.27
C GLU A 102 25.30 -7.36 -52.61
#